data_AF-A0A519F171-F1
#
_entry.id   AF-A0A519F171-F1
#
_cell.length_a   1.000
_cell.length_b   1.000
_cell.length_c   1.000
_cell.angle_alpha   90.00
_cell.angle_beta   90.00
_cell.angle_gamma   90.00
#
_symmetry.space_group_name_H-M   'P 1'
#
loop_
_entity.id
_entity.type
_entity.pdbx_description
1 polymer ?
#
loop_
_entity_poly.entity_id
_entity_poly.type
_entity_poly.pdbx_seq_one_letter_code
_entity_poly.pdbx_strand_id
1 'polypeptide(L)'
;MFKFFKELLDSAKEGMAEGRAELAQEAAEAAALAESTRAELAARLARASAFERFAVALAAPYRQTFAADLRDAHEAQRAPVYLMCVDIAPKELDSFEKLLARDFSVEDGDDAEATVLAMAESLALEPDESAALWIARTTHLATGAAAVGHVTAEDALEWLVPVVERAVRSYESWESYGQAFLAGERSAPGSNIVGRKLLQGVVEKLGNDEISPWRTVPWPSAGTLDALLDSRARAAEA
;
A
#
# COMPACT_ATOMS: atom_id res chain seq x y z
N MET A 1 56.05 -36.62 -2.83
CA MET A 1 55.46 -35.46 -2.10
C MET A 1 55.08 -34.31 -3.02
N PHE A 2 55.97 -33.78 -3.89
CA PHE A 2 55.67 -32.62 -4.77
C PHE A 2 54.40 -32.74 -5.63
N LYS A 3 54.10 -33.93 -6.18
CA LYS A 3 52.90 -34.15 -7.00
C LYS A 3 51.59 -34.04 -6.21
N PHE A 4 51.57 -34.55 -4.99
CA PHE A 4 50.40 -34.54 -4.11
C PHE A 4 50.06 -33.12 -3.64
N PHE A 5 51.07 -32.31 -3.30
CA PHE A 5 50.87 -30.89 -2.96
C PHE A 5 50.37 -30.05 -4.14
N LYS A 6 50.78 -30.39 -5.38
CA LYS A 6 50.31 -29.73 -6.59
C LYS A 6 48.84 -30.05 -6.88
N GLU A 7 48.45 -31.31 -6.79
CA GLU A 7 47.05 -31.74 -6.96
C GLU A 7 46.12 -31.10 -5.90
N LEU A 8 46.59 -30.98 -4.65
CA LEU A 8 45.85 -30.27 -3.59
C LEU A 8 45.69 -28.78 -3.87
N LEU A 9 46.73 -28.13 -4.42
CA LEU A 9 46.71 -26.72 -4.80
C LEU A 9 45.81 -26.45 -6.02
N ASP A 10 45.80 -27.36 -6.98
CA ASP A 10 44.98 -27.26 -8.18
C ASP A 10 43.50 -27.49 -7.84
N SER A 11 43.18 -28.50 -7.01
CA SER A 11 41.83 -28.73 -6.48
C SER A 11 41.31 -27.55 -5.64
N ALA A 12 42.15 -26.92 -4.82
CA ALA A 12 41.75 -25.74 -4.04
C ALA A 12 41.49 -24.51 -4.94
N LYS A 13 42.23 -24.34 -6.04
CA LYS A 13 41.99 -23.27 -7.02
C LYS A 13 40.72 -23.51 -7.82
N GLU A 14 40.45 -24.76 -8.18
CA GLU A 14 39.23 -25.18 -8.87
C GLU A 14 38.02 -24.94 -7.98
N GLY A 15 38.03 -25.39 -6.73
CA GLY A 15 36.95 -25.11 -5.78
C GLY A 15 36.75 -23.62 -5.47
N MET A 16 37.81 -22.81 -5.44
CA MET A 16 37.68 -21.35 -5.33
C MET A 16 37.11 -20.69 -6.59
N ALA A 17 37.40 -21.22 -7.77
CA ALA A 17 36.87 -20.72 -9.03
C ALA A 17 35.40 -21.11 -9.21
N GLU A 18 35.05 -22.36 -8.89
CA GLU A 18 33.68 -22.87 -8.86
C GLU A 18 32.83 -22.09 -7.86
N GLY A 19 33.28 -21.93 -6.61
CA GLY A 19 32.54 -21.14 -5.62
C GLY A 19 32.36 -19.67 -5.99
N ARG A 20 33.30 -19.06 -6.73
CA ARG A 20 33.12 -17.70 -7.27
C ARG A 20 32.12 -17.66 -8.43
N ALA A 21 32.11 -18.68 -9.28
CA ALA A 21 31.17 -18.79 -10.39
C ALA A 21 29.74 -19.01 -9.87
N GLU A 22 29.57 -19.87 -8.85
CA GLU A 22 28.28 -20.10 -8.19
C GLU A 22 27.75 -18.81 -7.55
N LEU A 23 28.58 -18.09 -6.76
CA LEU A 23 28.17 -16.81 -6.18
C LEU A 23 27.81 -15.75 -7.22
N ALA A 24 28.55 -15.70 -8.34
CA ALA A 24 28.25 -14.78 -9.44
C ALA A 24 26.94 -15.14 -10.15
N GLN A 25 26.65 -16.43 -10.31
CA GLN A 25 25.40 -16.92 -10.87
C GLN A 25 24.21 -16.60 -9.94
N GLU A 26 24.31 -16.91 -8.65
CA GLU A 26 23.27 -16.57 -7.66
C GLU A 26 22.97 -15.07 -7.62
N ALA A 27 24.01 -14.24 -7.66
CA ALA A 27 23.85 -12.78 -7.71
C ALA A 27 23.17 -12.32 -9.00
N ALA A 28 23.49 -12.93 -10.15
CA ALA A 28 22.86 -12.62 -11.43
C ALA A 28 21.38 -13.04 -11.47
N GLU A 29 21.05 -14.23 -10.94
CA GLU A 29 19.68 -14.72 -10.83
C GLU A 29 18.84 -13.84 -9.89
N ALA A 30 19.38 -13.46 -8.73
CA ALA A 30 18.73 -12.54 -7.80
C ALA A 30 18.49 -11.16 -8.42
N ALA A 31 19.47 -10.62 -9.15
CA ALA A 31 19.33 -9.34 -9.85
C ALA A 31 18.26 -9.41 -10.96
N ALA A 32 18.23 -10.51 -11.73
CA ALA A 32 17.22 -10.71 -12.77
C ALA A 32 15.81 -10.83 -12.18
N LEU A 33 15.64 -11.52 -11.06
CA LEU A 33 14.36 -11.63 -10.36
C LEU A 33 13.90 -10.28 -9.80
N ALA A 34 14.81 -9.51 -9.21
CA ALA A 34 14.52 -8.16 -8.71
C ALA A 34 14.08 -7.23 -9.84
N GLU A 35 14.75 -7.29 -11.00
CA GLU A 35 14.36 -6.53 -12.18
C GLU A 35 12.97 -6.91 -12.70
N SER A 36 12.68 -8.21 -12.83
CA SER A 36 11.36 -8.69 -13.25
C SER A 36 10.26 -8.19 -12.32
N THR A 37 10.48 -8.34 -11.00
CA THR A 37 9.54 -7.89 -9.97
C THR A 37 9.29 -6.38 -10.08
N ARG A 38 10.35 -5.59 -10.28
CA ARG A 38 10.23 -4.14 -10.46
C ARG A 38 9.45 -3.78 -11.72
N ALA A 39 9.70 -4.46 -12.83
CA ALA A 39 9.01 -4.24 -14.10
C ALA A 39 7.51 -4.60 -14.00
N GLU A 40 7.17 -5.70 -13.34
CA GLU A 40 5.79 -6.13 -13.08
C GLU A 40 5.03 -5.10 -12.24
N LEU A 41 5.65 -4.63 -11.15
CA LEU A 41 5.08 -3.59 -10.29
C LEU A 41 4.90 -2.26 -11.02
N ALA A 42 5.87 -1.86 -11.86
CA ALA A 42 5.74 -0.67 -12.69
C ALA A 42 4.59 -0.80 -13.70
N ALA A 43 4.43 -1.96 -14.33
CA ALA A 43 3.33 -2.24 -15.25
C ALA A 43 1.97 -2.22 -14.51
N ARG A 44 1.91 -2.75 -13.29
CA ARG A 44 0.70 -2.70 -12.45
C ARG A 44 0.31 -1.26 -12.09
N LEU A 45 1.29 -0.45 -11.69
CA LEU A 45 1.05 0.97 -11.39
C LEU A 45 0.58 1.74 -12.64
N ALA A 46 1.11 1.41 -13.82
CA ALA A 46 0.70 2.03 -15.07
C ALA A 46 -0.76 1.73 -15.46
N ARG A 47 -1.29 0.56 -15.07
CA ARG A 47 -2.70 0.19 -15.25
C ARG A 47 -3.64 0.79 -14.19
N ALA A 48 -3.09 1.24 -13.06
CA ALA A 48 -3.91 1.76 -11.97
C ALA A 48 -4.61 3.07 -12.37
N SER A 49 -5.92 3.12 -12.15
CA SER A 49 -6.69 4.32 -12.46
C SER A 49 -6.30 5.50 -11.54
N ALA A 50 -6.70 6.72 -11.90
CA ALA A 50 -6.51 7.86 -11.00
C ALA A 50 -7.33 7.67 -9.71
N PHE A 51 -8.56 7.14 -9.83
CA PHE A 51 -9.42 6.82 -8.70
C PHE A 51 -8.77 5.82 -7.76
N GLU A 52 -8.25 4.70 -8.29
CA GLU A 52 -7.57 3.69 -7.49
C GLU A 52 -6.41 4.29 -6.71
N ARG A 53 -5.52 5.00 -7.41
CA ARG A 53 -4.34 5.62 -6.78
C ARG A 53 -4.71 6.59 -5.68
N PHE A 54 -5.76 7.37 -5.89
CA PHE A 54 -6.26 8.30 -4.87
C PHE A 54 -6.89 7.57 -3.68
N ALA A 55 -7.78 6.59 -3.93
CA ALA A 55 -8.45 5.82 -2.90
C ALA A 55 -7.46 5.05 -2.01
N VAL A 56 -6.44 4.43 -2.61
CA VAL A 56 -5.39 3.73 -1.86
C VAL A 56 -4.50 4.72 -1.09
N ALA A 57 -4.22 5.90 -1.65
CA ALA A 57 -3.44 6.95 -0.98
C ALA A 57 -4.14 7.50 0.27
N LEU A 58 -5.49 7.50 0.32
CA LEU A 58 -6.25 7.82 1.54
C LEU A 58 -5.98 6.81 2.67
N ALA A 59 -5.74 5.54 2.33
CA ALA A 59 -5.39 4.46 3.26
C ALA A 59 -3.90 4.42 3.63
N ALA A 60 -3.06 5.29 3.03
CA ALA A 60 -1.61 5.24 3.18
C ALA A 60 -1.11 5.31 4.63
N PRO A 61 -1.73 6.07 5.57
CA PRO A 61 -1.30 6.06 6.97
C PRO A 61 -1.29 4.65 7.59
N TYR A 62 -2.33 3.85 7.34
CA TYR A 62 -2.38 2.48 7.85
C TYR A 62 -1.47 1.54 7.06
N ARG A 63 -1.52 1.59 5.72
CA ARG A 63 -0.68 0.73 4.87
C ARG A 63 0.81 0.92 5.15
N GLN A 64 1.26 2.17 5.31
CA GLN A 64 2.66 2.47 5.63
C GLN A 64 3.03 2.09 7.08
N THR A 65 2.08 2.10 8.01
CA THR A 65 2.31 1.67 9.40
C THR A 65 2.56 0.16 9.47
N PHE A 66 1.81 -0.65 8.73
CA PHE A 66 1.89 -2.11 8.81
C PHE A 66 2.90 -2.75 7.84
N ALA A 67 3.01 -2.26 6.60
CA ALA A 67 3.85 -2.87 5.57
C ALA A 67 5.16 -2.12 5.29
N ALA A 68 5.29 -0.87 5.76
CA ALA A 68 6.47 -0.02 5.58
C ALA A 68 6.94 0.20 4.12
N ASP A 69 6.04 0.12 3.13
CA ASP A 69 6.37 0.05 1.69
C ASP A 69 7.29 1.17 1.18
N LEU A 70 7.27 2.40 1.72
CA LEU A 70 8.25 3.43 1.33
C LEU A 70 9.70 2.98 1.52
N ARG A 71 10.02 2.32 2.64
CA ARG A 71 11.37 1.81 2.89
C ARG A 71 11.71 0.72 1.86
N ASP A 72 10.83 -0.27 1.73
CA ASP A 72 11.01 -1.40 0.84
C ASP A 72 11.13 -0.94 -0.63
N ALA A 73 10.42 0.13 -1.02
CA ALA A 73 10.48 0.74 -2.34
C ALA A 73 11.83 1.44 -2.61
N HIS A 74 12.37 2.17 -1.63
CA HIS A 74 13.71 2.77 -1.72
C HIS A 74 14.80 1.70 -1.86
N GLU A 75 14.75 0.67 -1.01
CA GLU A 75 15.72 -0.44 -1.04
C GLU A 75 15.69 -1.18 -2.38
N ALA A 76 14.49 -1.41 -2.93
CA ALA A 76 14.30 -2.08 -4.22
C ALA A 76 14.33 -1.13 -5.43
N GLN A 77 14.62 0.17 -5.22
CA GLN A 77 14.65 1.20 -6.28
C GLN A 77 13.43 1.15 -7.21
N ARG A 78 12.24 1.16 -6.62
CA ARG A 78 10.95 1.09 -7.32
C ARG A 78 9.96 2.13 -6.79
N ALA A 79 8.83 2.28 -7.45
CA ALA A 79 7.71 3.04 -6.91
C ALA A 79 7.06 2.32 -5.70
N PRO A 80 6.43 3.04 -4.75
CA PRO A 80 5.70 2.44 -3.65
C PRO A 80 4.31 1.99 -4.10
N VAL A 81 4.29 0.96 -4.95
CA VAL A 81 3.08 0.46 -5.63
C VAL A 81 2.00 0.05 -4.63
N TYR A 82 2.36 -0.52 -3.49
CA TYR A 82 1.38 -0.97 -2.49
C TYR A 82 0.76 0.18 -1.67
N LEU A 83 1.19 1.43 -1.89
CA LEU A 83 0.53 2.64 -1.39
C LEU A 83 -0.29 3.37 -2.48
N MET A 84 -0.34 2.83 -3.69
CA MET A 84 -1.04 3.41 -4.84
C MET A 84 -1.95 2.43 -5.59
N CYS A 85 -1.82 1.13 -5.34
CA CYS A 85 -2.65 0.10 -5.94
C CYS A 85 -3.33 -0.72 -4.85
N VAL A 86 -4.49 -1.29 -5.18
CA VAL A 86 -5.27 -2.15 -4.27
C VAL A 86 -4.42 -3.28 -3.71
N ASP A 87 -3.53 -3.85 -4.53
CA ASP A 87 -2.61 -4.92 -4.14
C ASP A 87 -1.83 -4.61 -2.85
N ILE A 88 -1.44 -5.68 -2.17
CA ILE A 88 -0.46 -5.66 -1.08
C ILE A 88 0.66 -6.63 -1.38
N ALA A 89 1.81 -6.46 -0.72
CA ALA A 89 2.94 -7.35 -0.93
C ALA A 89 2.55 -8.80 -0.59
N PRO A 90 2.93 -9.81 -1.40
CA PRO A 90 2.51 -11.20 -1.18
C PRO A 90 2.82 -11.73 0.22
N LYS A 91 3.93 -11.28 0.82
CA LYS A 91 4.34 -11.62 2.19
C LYS A 91 3.37 -11.12 3.28
N GLU A 92 2.50 -10.16 2.97
CA GLU A 92 1.58 -9.54 3.91
C GLU A 92 0.15 -10.12 3.82
N LEU A 93 -0.17 -10.92 2.80
CA LEU A 93 -1.55 -11.40 2.53
C LEU A 93 -2.17 -12.12 3.72
N ASP A 94 -1.51 -13.14 4.26
CA ASP A 94 -2.00 -13.93 5.40
C ASP A 94 -2.14 -13.09 6.69
N SER A 95 -1.21 -12.16 6.93
CA SER A 95 -1.27 -11.24 8.07
C SER A 95 -2.45 -10.27 7.93
N PHE A 96 -2.74 -9.82 6.72
CA PHE A 96 -3.81 -8.89 6.43
C PHE A 96 -5.18 -9.55 6.52
N GLU A 97 -5.33 -10.76 6.00
CA GLU A 97 -6.56 -11.56 6.13
C GLU A 97 -6.92 -11.78 7.60
N LYS A 98 -5.93 -12.12 8.44
CA LYS A 98 -6.13 -12.22 9.90
C LYS A 98 -6.51 -10.89 10.56
N LEU A 99 -6.00 -9.77 10.04
CA LEU A 99 -6.36 -8.44 10.53
C LEU A 99 -7.82 -8.11 10.20
N LEU A 100 -8.27 -8.41 8.98
CA LEU A 100 -9.67 -8.24 8.56
C LEU A 100 -10.63 -9.02 9.47
N ALA A 101 -10.37 -10.30 9.68
CA ALA A 101 -11.19 -11.13 10.56
C ALA A 101 -11.20 -10.60 12.01
N ARG A 102 -10.02 -10.26 12.57
CA ARG A 102 -9.89 -9.84 13.98
C ARG A 102 -10.49 -8.46 14.25
N ASP A 103 -10.19 -7.47 13.42
CA ASP A 103 -10.46 -6.06 13.72
C ASP A 103 -11.74 -5.55 13.08
N PHE A 104 -12.25 -6.26 12.06
CA PHE A 104 -13.44 -5.88 11.31
C PHE A 104 -14.50 -6.98 11.25
N SER A 105 -14.21 -8.20 11.73
CA SER A 105 -15.11 -9.36 11.59
C SER A 105 -15.47 -9.63 10.12
N VAL A 106 -14.48 -9.51 9.24
CA VAL A 106 -14.61 -9.77 7.80
C VAL A 106 -13.89 -11.07 7.47
N GLU A 107 -14.65 -12.11 7.07
CA GLU A 107 -14.11 -13.41 6.64
C GLU A 107 -14.32 -13.67 5.14
N ASP A 108 -15.23 -12.95 4.50
CA ASP A 108 -15.53 -13.07 3.07
C ASP A 108 -15.96 -11.73 2.43
N GLY A 109 -16.41 -11.81 1.17
CA GLY A 109 -16.82 -10.63 0.39
C GLY A 109 -18.13 -10.00 0.85
N ASP A 110 -19.08 -10.79 1.36
CA ASP A 110 -20.38 -10.28 1.83
C ASP A 110 -20.19 -9.50 3.14
N ASP A 111 -19.34 -10.02 4.05
CA ASP A 111 -18.95 -9.31 5.27
C ASP A 111 -18.21 -8.00 4.95
N ALA A 112 -17.30 -8.04 3.97
CA ALA A 112 -16.56 -6.87 3.52
C ALA A 112 -17.49 -5.80 2.97
N GLU A 113 -18.43 -6.17 2.10
CA GLU A 113 -19.42 -5.24 1.53
C GLU A 113 -20.24 -4.59 2.64
N ALA A 114 -20.88 -5.41 3.48
CA ALA A 114 -21.75 -4.93 4.54
C ALA A 114 -21.00 -3.97 5.49
N THR A 115 -19.76 -4.32 5.86
CA THR A 115 -18.95 -3.50 6.78
C THR A 115 -18.50 -2.19 6.13
N VAL A 116 -18.02 -2.22 4.88
CA VAL A 116 -17.58 -1.01 4.17
C VAL A 116 -18.74 -0.06 3.93
N LEU A 117 -19.89 -0.57 3.48
CA LEU A 117 -21.06 0.25 3.22
C LEU A 117 -21.61 0.87 4.52
N ALA A 118 -21.66 0.11 5.62
CA ALA A 118 -22.07 0.65 6.92
C ALA A 118 -21.11 1.75 7.43
N MET A 119 -19.80 1.60 7.23
CA MET A 119 -18.82 2.63 7.56
C MET A 119 -18.97 3.87 6.65
N ALA A 120 -19.21 3.67 5.35
CA ALA A 120 -19.42 4.74 4.38
C ALA A 120 -20.71 5.54 4.66
N GLU A 121 -21.79 4.87 5.05
CA GLU A 121 -23.03 5.54 5.49
C GLU A 121 -22.81 6.34 6.76
N SER A 122 -22.08 5.78 7.73
CA SER A 122 -21.79 6.44 9.00
C SER A 122 -20.92 7.70 8.79
N LEU A 123 -20.02 7.69 7.81
CA LEU A 123 -19.17 8.85 7.45
C LEU A 123 -19.95 10.11 7.08
N ALA A 124 -21.19 9.98 6.60
CA ALA A 124 -22.06 11.13 6.33
C ALA A 124 -22.54 11.83 7.61
N LEU A 125 -22.50 11.13 8.74
CA LEU A 125 -22.91 11.61 10.06
C LEU A 125 -21.72 12.00 10.95
N GLU A 126 -20.51 11.57 10.60
CA GLU A 126 -19.29 11.85 11.35
C GLU A 126 -18.88 13.33 11.23
N PRO A 127 -18.48 13.96 12.36
CA PRO A 127 -17.92 15.30 12.33
C PRO A 127 -16.60 15.31 11.52
N ASP A 128 -16.30 16.46 10.90
CA ASP A 128 -15.13 16.59 10.03
C ASP A 128 -13.80 16.28 10.75
N GLU A 129 -13.76 16.39 12.08
CA GLU A 129 -12.58 16.10 12.92
C GLU A 129 -12.24 14.61 13.01
N SER A 130 -13.21 13.70 12.96
CA SER A 130 -12.99 12.23 12.94
C SER A 130 -13.08 11.63 11.55
N ALA A 131 -13.68 12.34 10.59
CA ALA A 131 -13.95 11.83 9.25
C ALA A 131 -12.68 11.32 8.54
N ALA A 132 -11.54 12.02 8.62
CA ALA A 132 -10.29 11.59 7.98
C ALA A 132 -9.79 10.23 8.50
N LEU A 133 -9.92 9.97 9.80
CA LEU A 133 -9.56 8.67 10.40
C LEU A 133 -10.44 7.56 9.82
N TRP A 134 -11.76 7.79 9.79
CA TRP A 134 -12.71 6.82 9.27
C TRP A 134 -12.60 6.63 7.77
N ILE A 135 -12.29 7.67 6.99
CA ILE A 135 -11.96 7.58 5.57
C ILE A 135 -10.75 6.66 5.38
N ALA A 136 -9.64 6.91 6.11
CA ALA A 136 -8.44 6.09 6.02
C ALA A 136 -8.73 4.63 6.40
N ARG A 137 -9.54 4.40 7.43
CA ARG A 137 -9.89 3.06 7.89
C ARG A 137 -10.81 2.32 6.89
N THR A 138 -11.81 3.00 6.36
CA THR A 138 -12.77 2.43 5.39
C THR A 138 -12.06 2.06 4.09
N THR A 139 -11.23 2.97 3.57
CA THR A 139 -10.39 2.71 2.39
C THR A 139 -9.38 1.59 2.62
N HIS A 140 -8.77 1.52 3.81
CA HIS A 140 -7.86 0.44 4.18
C HIS A 140 -8.55 -0.93 4.20
N LEU A 141 -9.74 -1.01 4.78
CA LEU A 141 -10.55 -2.23 4.81
C LEU A 141 -10.93 -2.65 3.38
N ALA A 142 -11.60 -1.78 2.62
CA ALA A 142 -12.12 -2.12 1.30
C ALA A 142 -11.01 -2.56 0.34
N THR A 143 -9.93 -1.77 0.25
CA THR A 143 -8.80 -2.11 -0.62
C THR A 143 -8.04 -3.34 -0.11
N GLY A 144 -8.02 -3.57 1.21
CA GLY A 144 -7.42 -4.76 1.79
C GLY A 144 -8.22 -6.04 1.51
N ALA A 145 -9.55 -5.98 1.60
CA ALA A 145 -10.45 -7.10 1.27
C ALA A 145 -10.30 -7.53 -0.20
N ALA A 146 -10.18 -6.57 -1.12
CA ALA A 146 -9.87 -6.86 -2.51
C ALA A 146 -8.47 -7.47 -2.68
N ALA A 147 -7.47 -6.95 -1.96
CA ALA A 147 -6.10 -7.44 -2.06
C ALA A 147 -5.92 -8.90 -1.62
N VAL A 148 -6.68 -9.34 -0.60
CA VAL A 148 -6.68 -10.74 -0.14
C VAL A 148 -7.61 -11.65 -0.96
N GLY A 149 -8.36 -11.07 -1.90
CA GLY A 149 -9.19 -11.83 -2.84
C GLY A 149 -10.60 -12.15 -2.33
N HIS A 150 -11.08 -11.50 -1.26
CA HIS A 150 -12.49 -11.64 -0.86
C HIS A 150 -13.44 -11.04 -1.89
N VAL A 151 -13.01 -9.98 -2.59
CA VAL A 151 -13.78 -9.24 -3.59
C VAL A 151 -12.89 -8.80 -4.75
N THR A 152 -13.50 -8.38 -5.86
CA THR A 152 -12.74 -7.78 -6.97
C THR A 152 -12.26 -6.38 -6.60
N ALA A 153 -11.21 -5.90 -7.27
CA ALA A 153 -10.76 -4.52 -7.11
C ALA A 153 -11.83 -3.53 -7.59
N GLU A 154 -12.56 -3.87 -8.67
CA GLU A 154 -13.64 -3.06 -9.22
C GLU A 154 -14.77 -2.84 -8.19
N ASP A 155 -15.25 -3.91 -7.55
CA ASP A 155 -16.34 -3.82 -6.56
C ASP A 155 -15.90 -3.01 -5.34
N ALA A 156 -14.70 -3.28 -4.81
CA ALA A 156 -14.17 -2.52 -3.67
C ALA A 156 -14.01 -1.02 -3.98
N LEU A 157 -13.60 -0.67 -5.21
CA LEU A 157 -13.50 0.72 -5.63
C LEU A 157 -14.88 1.38 -5.82
N GLU A 158 -15.90 0.64 -6.27
CA GLU A 158 -17.27 1.17 -6.35
C GLU A 158 -17.81 1.54 -4.96
N TRP A 159 -17.58 0.70 -3.95
CA TRP A 159 -17.98 0.98 -2.56
C TRP A 159 -17.33 2.25 -1.99
N LEU A 160 -16.15 2.62 -2.49
CA LEU A 160 -15.39 3.76 -2.01
C LEU A 160 -15.78 5.09 -2.67
N VAL A 161 -16.66 5.11 -3.67
CA VAL A 161 -17.16 6.35 -4.30
C VAL A 161 -17.64 7.38 -3.26
N PRO A 162 -18.60 7.08 -2.37
CA PRO A 162 -19.08 8.06 -1.38
C PRO A 162 -17.97 8.48 -0.39
N VAL A 163 -17.02 7.59 -0.09
CA VAL A 163 -15.89 7.86 0.82
C VAL A 163 -14.91 8.86 0.20
N VAL A 164 -14.59 8.67 -1.08
CA VAL A 164 -13.75 9.60 -1.86
C VAL A 164 -14.43 10.95 -2.01
N GLU A 165 -15.73 10.99 -2.34
CA GLU A 165 -16.48 12.25 -2.41
C GLU A 165 -16.43 13.01 -1.07
N ARG A 166 -16.64 12.30 0.05
CA ARG A 166 -16.55 12.90 1.39
C ARG A 166 -15.17 13.48 1.65
N ALA A 167 -14.10 12.75 1.33
CA ALA A 167 -12.73 13.22 1.51
C ALA A 167 -12.47 14.53 0.74
N VAL A 168 -12.82 14.57 -0.55
CA VAL A 168 -12.57 15.73 -1.43
C VAL A 168 -13.39 16.96 -1.03
N ARG A 169 -14.59 16.76 -0.46
CA ARG A 169 -15.42 17.87 0.03
C ARG A 169 -14.97 18.41 1.38
N SER A 170 -14.34 17.58 2.20
CA SER A 170 -13.90 17.94 3.56
C SER A 170 -12.49 18.50 3.65
N TYR A 171 -11.62 18.17 2.69
CA TYR A 171 -10.19 18.52 2.74
C TYR A 171 -9.69 19.06 1.40
N GLU A 172 -8.66 19.89 1.46
CA GLU A 172 -8.12 20.61 0.28
C GLU A 172 -6.76 20.07 -0.19
N SER A 173 -6.12 19.26 0.64
CA SER A 173 -4.78 18.73 0.41
C SER A 173 -4.48 17.52 1.28
N TRP A 174 -3.46 16.74 0.90
CA TRP A 174 -2.90 15.68 1.75
C TRP A 174 -2.44 16.18 3.12
N GLU A 175 -1.93 17.43 3.20
CA GLU A 175 -1.54 18.04 4.47
C GLU A 175 -2.75 18.24 5.38
N SER A 176 -3.81 18.86 4.88
CA SER A 176 -5.05 19.08 5.66
C SER A 176 -5.71 17.76 6.08
N TYR A 177 -5.72 16.76 5.19
CA TYR A 177 -6.20 15.41 5.47
C TYR A 177 -5.36 14.72 6.55
N GLY A 178 -4.02 14.78 6.45
CA GLY A 178 -3.11 14.17 7.42
C GLY A 178 -3.22 14.78 8.83
N GLN A 179 -3.38 16.10 8.92
CA GLN A 179 -3.60 16.76 10.22
C GLN A 179 -4.94 16.35 10.83
N ALA A 180 -6.02 16.30 10.02
CA ALA A 180 -7.32 15.83 10.48
C ALA A 180 -7.28 14.35 10.91
N PHE A 181 -6.56 13.49 10.19
CA PHE A 181 -6.36 12.09 10.56
C PHE A 181 -5.72 11.96 11.95
N LEU A 182 -4.65 12.73 12.23
CA LEU A 182 -3.98 12.71 13.53
C LEU A 182 -4.88 13.27 14.66
N ALA A 183 -5.71 14.27 14.35
CA ALA A 183 -6.68 14.81 15.29
C ALA A 183 -7.76 13.77 15.64
N GLY A 184 -8.32 13.09 14.63
CA GLY A 184 -9.28 12.01 14.81
C GLY A 184 -8.73 10.86 15.65
N GLU A 185 -7.51 10.41 15.35
CA GLU A 185 -6.83 9.35 16.12
C GLU A 185 -6.63 9.73 17.60
N ARG A 186 -6.42 11.02 17.91
CA ARG A 186 -6.29 11.47 19.30
C ARG A 186 -7.57 11.26 20.12
N SER A 187 -8.72 11.32 19.47
CA SER A 187 -10.04 11.20 20.08
C SER A 187 -10.60 9.76 19.99
N ALA A 188 -9.93 8.87 19.25
CA ALA A 188 -10.39 7.51 19.01
C ALA A 188 -10.28 6.62 20.28
N PRO A 189 -11.26 5.74 20.53
CA PRO A 189 -11.15 4.72 21.58
C PRO A 189 -9.90 3.83 21.38
N GLY A 190 -9.15 3.60 22.45
CA GLY A 190 -7.91 2.80 22.39
C GLY A 190 -6.65 3.58 21.97
N SER A 191 -6.78 4.85 21.61
CA SER A 191 -5.66 5.73 21.27
C SER A 191 -4.68 5.89 22.43
N ASN A 192 -3.41 5.58 22.18
CA ASN A 192 -2.33 5.71 23.15
C ASN A 192 -1.17 6.56 22.61
N ILE A 193 -0.37 7.12 23.52
CA ILE A 193 0.72 8.06 23.18
C ILE A 193 1.72 7.44 22.20
N VAL A 194 2.03 6.14 22.34
CA VAL A 194 3.02 5.46 21.51
C VAL A 194 2.49 5.29 20.09
N GLY A 195 1.26 4.77 19.94
CA GLY A 195 0.60 4.64 18.64
C GLY A 195 0.46 5.98 17.91
N ARG A 196 0.08 7.04 18.63
CA ARG A 196 -0.01 8.39 18.05
C ARG A 196 1.33 8.93 17.55
N LYS A 197 2.42 8.71 18.30
CA LYS A 197 3.75 9.13 17.86
C LYS A 197 4.20 8.36 16.61
N LEU A 198 3.89 7.07 16.54
CA LEU A 198 4.16 6.26 15.35
C LEU A 198 3.41 6.81 14.13
N LEU A 199 2.09 7.02 14.26
CA LEU A 199 1.25 7.55 13.19
C LEU A 199 1.66 8.97 12.78
N GLN A 200 2.06 9.82 13.72
CA GLN A 200 2.62 11.13 13.42
C GLN A 200 3.86 11.00 12.53
N GLY A 201 4.81 10.13 12.89
CA GLY A 201 6.00 9.89 12.07
C GLY A 201 5.68 9.32 10.69
N VAL A 202 4.64 8.50 10.57
CA VAL A 202 4.15 7.99 9.28
C VAL A 202 3.56 9.11 8.42
N VAL A 203 2.69 9.96 8.98
CA VAL A 203 2.10 11.12 8.30
C VAL A 203 3.18 12.11 7.85
N GLU A 204 4.15 12.40 8.72
CA GLU A 204 5.30 13.24 8.38
C GLU A 204 6.13 12.62 7.25
N LYS A 205 6.37 11.30 7.27
CA LYS A 205 7.09 10.62 6.19
C LYS A 205 6.31 10.68 4.87
N LEU A 206 5.01 10.40 4.89
CA LEU A 206 4.15 10.48 3.72
C LEU A 206 4.17 11.89 3.12
N GLY A 207 4.17 12.95 3.94
CA GLY A 207 4.22 14.33 3.48
C GLY A 207 5.58 14.82 2.95
N ASN A 208 6.69 14.11 3.25
CA ASN A 208 8.05 14.58 2.95
C ASN A 208 8.83 13.68 1.98
N ASP A 209 8.53 12.39 1.93
CA ASP A 209 9.23 11.43 1.06
C ASP A 209 8.84 11.63 -0.41
N GLU A 210 9.82 11.88 -1.30
CA GLU A 210 9.58 12.27 -2.69
C GLU A 210 8.80 11.24 -3.50
N ILE A 211 8.94 9.95 -3.18
CA ILE A 211 8.23 8.88 -3.89
C ILE A 211 6.84 8.60 -3.29
N SER A 212 6.49 9.24 -2.18
CA SER A 212 5.22 9.04 -1.47
C SER A 212 4.01 9.32 -2.35
N PRO A 213 2.92 8.55 -2.23
CA PRO A 213 1.66 8.88 -2.89
C PRO A 213 1.15 10.28 -2.54
N TRP A 214 1.42 10.80 -1.34
CA TRP A 214 1.00 12.16 -0.95
C TRP A 214 1.82 13.27 -1.63
N ARG A 215 2.89 12.91 -2.34
CA ARG A 215 3.71 13.81 -3.16
C ARG A 215 3.47 13.61 -4.65
N THR A 216 3.11 12.39 -5.06
CA THR A 216 3.01 12.00 -6.47
C THR A 216 1.58 11.90 -6.99
N VAL A 217 0.59 11.64 -6.12
CA VAL A 217 -0.83 11.66 -6.46
C VAL A 217 -1.39 13.05 -6.12
N PRO A 218 -1.93 13.81 -7.09
CA PRO A 218 -2.50 15.13 -6.80
C PRO A 218 -3.78 15.00 -5.99
N TRP A 219 -3.97 15.90 -5.02
CA TRP A 219 -5.28 16.06 -4.39
C TRP A 219 -6.26 16.66 -5.42
N PRO A 220 -7.41 16.03 -5.67
CA PRO A 220 -8.38 16.55 -6.64
C PRO A 220 -9.04 17.82 -6.12
N SER A 221 -9.31 18.76 -7.02
CA SER A 221 -10.20 19.88 -6.75
C SER A 221 -11.65 19.46 -6.91
N ALA A 222 -12.60 20.26 -6.40
CA ALA A 222 -14.02 20.07 -6.65
C ALA A 222 -14.36 19.98 -8.16
N GLY A 223 -13.67 20.76 -9.00
CA GLY A 223 -13.87 20.76 -10.45
C GLY A 223 -13.29 19.53 -11.18
N THR A 224 -12.51 18.69 -10.50
CA THR A 224 -11.92 17.46 -11.06
C THR A 224 -12.47 16.19 -10.42
N LEU A 225 -13.43 16.32 -9.50
CA LEU A 225 -14.01 15.17 -8.78
C LEU A 225 -14.72 14.22 -9.74
N ASP A 226 -15.60 14.71 -10.60
CA ASP A 226 -16.34 13.85 -11.54
C ASP A 226 -15.39 13.06 -12.45
N ALA A 227 -14.35 13.72 -12.97
CA ALA A 227 -13.32 13.07 -13.79
C ALA A 227 -12.52 12.01 -13.02
N LEU A 228 -12.28 12.24 -11.72
CA LEU A 228 -11.66 11.24 -10.85
C LEU A 228 -12.59 10.04 -10.68
N LEU A 229 -13.85 10.25 -10.32
CA LEU A 229 -14.85 9.19 -10.12
C LEU A 229 -15.06 8.36 -11.40
N ASP A 230 -15.12 8.99 -12.56
CA ASP A 230 -15.29 8.32 -13.86
C ASP A 230 -14.08 7.45 -14.24
N SER A 231 -12.90 7.75 -13.70
CA SER A 231 -11.69 6.98 -14.01
C SER A 231 -11.71 5.56 -13.42
N ARG A 232 -12.59 5.27 -12.45
CA ARG A 232 -12.66 3.98 -11.76
C ARG A 232 -12.95 2.80 -12.70
N ALA A 233 -13.80 3.01 -13.72
CA ALA A 233 -14.21 1.98 -14.66
C ALA A 233 -13.16 1.66 -15.74
N ARG A 234 -12.09 2.48 -15.86
CA ARG A 234 -11.09 2.35 -16.94
C ARG A 234 -9.98 1.32 -16.66
N ALA A 235 -10.02 0.62 -15.53
CA ALA A 235 -8.99 -0.36 -15.17
C ALA A 235 -9.04 -1.65 -16.02
N ALA A 236 -10.12 -1.90 -16.77
CA ALA A 236 -10.39 -3.17 -17.44
C ALA A 236 -9.92 -3.29 -18.91
N GLU A 237 -9.32 -2.26 -19.51
CA GLU A 237 -8.86 -2.30 -20.91
C GLU A 237 -7.35 -2.01 -21.03
N ALA A 238 -6.51 -3.00 -20.72
CA ALA A 238 -5.10 -3.03 -21.15
C ALA A 238 -4.58 -4.48 -21.23
#